data_AF-A0A9P1HHU6-F1
#
_entry.id   AF-A0A9P1HHU6-F1
#
_cell.length_a   1.000
_cell.length_b   1.000
_cell.length_c   1.000
_cell.angle_alpha   90.00
_cell.angle_beta   90.00
_cell.angle_gamma   90.00
#
_symmetry.space_group_name_H-M   'P 1'
#
loop_
_entity.id
_entity.type
_entity.pdbx_description
1 polymer ?
#
loop_
_entity_poly.entity_id
_entity_poly.type
_entity_poly.pdbx_seq_one_letter_code
_entity_poly.pdbx_strand_id
1 'polypeptide(L)'
;MPDLEYYVKSEEVIDFMSGQPEMSDSSSLLGFIASPHGLDPSCSHGFDSEDNSYEKAISECHLFRESPQFVEGVLLKCTDKKPLFPYLHFCHFQSQDHSHRIREINDCIRMCSTNNTSLYGSYDEVYSIQKTATVLEQRLPTHRHAGYIVVGFKLLDDATKQQNLERTWLSWSGAREIYKYSPRSWNLRRISLLRHPTMSRNDPMRPFIYVLMCEYGSILHPSNTIQAMDMCERLRVRNCGHIALYQVHTAYNSSNTTATNILSESTSALSSSSSSSPPRRTTAARLTSTSSTTSQTSSMKRNPMMRGLSQDVETHSINTVDARRNRLRLREKSFQYPDDHYHTYHY
;
A
#
# COMPACT_ATOMS: atom_id res chain seq x y z
N MET A 1 -27.50 -45.79 7.77
CA MET A 1 -27.52 -44.38 7.35
C MET A 1 -26.45 -43.65 8.15
N PRO A 2 -25.25 -43.43 7.61
CA PRO A 2 -24.30 -42.50 8.20
C PRO A 2 -24.34 -41.15 7.47
N ASP A 3 -24.24 -40.10 8.27
CA ASP A 3 -24.32 -38.69 7.91
C ASP A 3 -23.21 -38.25 6.93
N LEU A 4 -23.62 -37.56 5.87
CA LEU A 4 -22.74 -36.79 4.99
C LEU A 4 -22.48 -35.41 5.62
N GLU A 5 -21.41 -35.29 6.40
CA GLU A 5 -20.87 -33.98 6.75
C GLU A 5 -20.20 -33.35 5.52
N TYR A 6 -20.83 -32.28 5.04
CA TYR A 6 -20.34 -31.41 3.98
C TYR A 6 -19.06 -30.70 4.44
N TYR A 7 -17.90 -31.24 4.06
CA TYR A 7 -16.61 -30.57 4.23
C TYR A 7 -16.48 -29.47 3.15
N VAL A 8 -16.85 -28.23 3.47
CA VAL A 8 -16.55 -27.08 2.60
C VAL A 8 -15.07 -26.74 2.77
N LYS A 9 -14.23 -27.39 1.97
CA LYS A 9 -12.84 -26.99 1.73
C LYS A 9 -12.86 -25.84 0.71
N SER A 10 -12.79 -24.59 1.18
CA SER A 10 -12.35 -23.48 0.33
C SER A 10 -10.88 -23.19 0.64
N GLU A 11 -10.00 -24.11 0.26
CA GLU A 11 -8.59 -23.76 0.07
C GLU A 11 -8.53 -22.93 -1.22
N GLU A 12 -8.45 -21.61 -1.07
CA GLU A 12 -7.97 -20.74 -2.16
C GLU A 12 -6.63 -21.33 -2.62
N VAL A 13 -6.56 -21.72 -3.88
CA VAL A 13 -5.33 -22.22 -4.51
C VAL A 13 -4.30 -21.11 -4.44
N ILE A 14 -3.32 -21.25 -3.55
CA ILE A 14 -2.20 -20.33 -3.46
C ILE A 14 -1.25 -20.72 -4.60
N ASP A 15 -1.27 -19.95 -5.68
CA ASP A 15 -0.22 -20.04 -6.69
C ASP A 15 1.06 -19.47 -6.10
N PHE A 16 1.88 -20.36 -5.54
CA PHE A 16 3.25 -20.06 -5.18
C PHE A 16 4.07 -20.02 -6.46
N MET A 17 4.28 -18.84 -7.03
CA MET A 17 5.35 -18.65 -8.01
C MET A 17 6.69 -18.64 -7.25
N SER A 18 7.16 -19.83 -6.85
CA SER A 18 8.55 -20.01 -6.46
C SER A 18 9.36 -20.13 -7.76
N GLY A 19 9.77 -19.00 -8.32
CA GLY A 19 10.64 -19.00 -9.49
C GLY A 19 11.98 -19.66 -9.14
N GLN A 20 12.39 -20.64 -9.95
CA GLN A 20 13.81 -20.86 -10.25
C GLN A 20 14.42 -19.51 -10.70
N PRO A 21 15.75 -19.30 -10.60
CA PRO A 21 16.39 -18.01 -10.88
C PRO A 21 16.45 -17.74 -12.40
N GLU A 22 15.34 -17.91 -13.11
CA GLU A 22 15.15 -17.22 -14.37
C GLU A 22 14.94 -15.76 -13.99
N MET A 23 15.96 -14.94 -14.26
CA MET A 23 15.92 -13.55 -13.83
C MET A 23 14.75 -12.87 -14.51
N SER A 24 13.86 -12.30 -13.70
CA SER A 24 12.73 -11.50 -14.17
C SER A 24 13.21 -10.49 -15.23
N ASP A 25 12.39 -10.25 -16.25
CA ASP A 25 12.61 -9.19 -17.23
C ASP A 25 12.33 -7.78 -16.66
N SER A 26 11.95 -7.72 -15.38
CA SER A 26 11.68 -6.49 -14.64
C SER A 26 12.48 -6.37 -13.34
N SER A 27 12.79 -5.14 -12.97
CA SER A 27 13.35 -4.75 -11.65
C SER A 27 12.68 -3.46 -11.20
N SER A 28 12.68 -3.22 -9.89
CA SER A 28 12.06 -2.04 -9.30
C SER A 28 13.09 -1.07 -8.75
N LEU A 29 12.84 0.23 -8.90
CA LEU A 29 13.48 1.27 -8.10
C LEU A 29 12.58 1.55 -6.91
N LEU A 30 13.14 1.47 -5.69
CA LEU A 30 12.52 2.02 -4.49
C LEU A 30 13.31 3.21 -3.99
N GLY A 31 12.63 4.32 -3.73
CA GLY A 31 13.22 5.56 -3.23
C GLY A 31 12.46 6.07 -2.01
N PHE A 32 13.00 5.83 -0.82
CA PHE A 32 12.47 6.32 0.46
C PHE A 32 12.97 7.74 0.70
N ILE A 33 12.10 8.72 0.47
CA ILE A 33 12.46 10.15 0.62
C ILE A 33 12.34 10.53 2.09
N ALA A 34 13.46 10.91 2.69
CA ALA A 34 13.49 11.35 4.08
C ALA A 34 13.09 12.82 4.23
N SER A 35 12.44 13.13 5.35
CA SER A 35 12.18 14.53 5.72
C SER A 35 13.47 15.22 6.18
N PRO A 36 13.79 16.43 5.70
CA PRO A 36 14.99 17.16 6.11
C PRO A 36 14.98 17.55 7.60
N HIS A 37 13.82 17.58 8.25
CA HIS A 37 13.66 18.02 9.64
C HIS A 37 13.64 16.89 10.68
N GLY A 38 14.07 15.67 10.32
CA GLY A 38 14.01 14.50 11.19
C GLY A 38 14.87 14.53 12.48
N LEU A 39 15.56 15.64 12.77
CA LEU A 39 16.49 15.74 13.91
C LEU A 39 16.24 16.92 14.87
N ASP A 40 15.39 17.89 14.52
CA ASP A 40 15.17 19.06 15.39
C ASP A 40 13.81 18.99 16.12
N PRO A 41 13.79 18.86 17.46
CA PRO A 41 12.57 18.81 18.25
C PRO A 41 11.95 20.20 18.52
N SER A 42 12.32 21.24 17.77
CA SER A 42 11.79 22.59 18.00
C SER A 42 10.36 22.73 17.48
N CYS A 43 9.43 22.65 18.41
CA CYS A 43 8.06 23.13 18.26
C CYS A 43 8.05 24.54 17.64
N SER A 44 7.31 24.76 16.57
CA SER A 44 6.60 26.03 16.42
C SER A 44 5.42 25.89 15.47
N HIS A 45 4.29 26.42 15.91
CA HIS A 45 3.10 26.71 15.13
C HIS A 45 3.42 27.77 14.05
N GLY A 46 4.21 27.41 13.05
CA GLY A 46 4.32 28.12 11.79
C GLY A 46 3.44 27.41 10.76
N PHE A 47 2.79 28.17 9.89
CA PHE A 47 2.26 27.58 8.65
C PHE A 47 3.47 27.01 7.91
N ASP A 48 3.63 25.68 7.90
CA ASP A 48 4.79 25.02 7.31
C ASP A 48 4.95 25.51 5.87
N SER A 49 6.09 26.15 5.62
CA SER A 49 6.59 26.41 4.28
C SER A 49 6.49 25.12 3.47
N GLU A 50 6.01 25.22 2.23
CA GLU A 50 5.90 24.17 1.21
C GLU A 50 6.72 22.90 1.52
N ASP A 51 6.05 21.73 1.53
CA ASP A 51 6.65 20.44 1.84
C ASP A 51 7.82 20.16 0.86
N ASN A 52 9.04 20.55 1.24
CA ASN A 52 10.24 20.38 0.42
C ASN A 52 10.45 18.93 -0.02
N SER A 53 9.95 17.97 0.79
CA SER A 53 10.01 16.55 0.44
C SER A 53 9.05 16.20 -0.69
N TYR A 54 7.90 16.90 -0.76
CA TYR A 54 6.93 16.76 -1.84
C TYR A 54 7.46 17.27 -3.17
N GLU A 55 7.97 18.51 -3.21
CA GLU A 55 8.53 19.08 -4.44
C GLU A 55 9.71 18.24 -4.97
N LYS A 56 10.58 17.78 -4.06
CA LYS A 56 11.62 16.81 -4.38
C LYS A 56 11.04 15.53 -5.00
N ALA A 57 10.06 14.91 -4.35
CA ALA A 57 9.42 13.70 -4.86
C ALA A 57 8.81 13.89 -6.25
N ILE A 58 8.12 15.01 -6.50
CA ILE A 58 7.52 15.30 -7.79
C ILE A 58 8.60 15.47 -8.87
N SER A 59 9.67 16.22 -8.57
CA SER A 59 10.80 16.38 -9.50
C SER A 59 11.46 15.05 -9.87
N GLU A 60 11.62 14.14 -8.92
CA GLU A 60 12.18 12.81 -9.14
C GLU A 60 11.25 11.92 -9.99
N CYS A 61 9.93 12.05 -9.85
CA CYS A 61 8.98 11.35 -10.74
C CYS A 61 9.18 11.74 -12.21
N HIS A 62 9.45 13.02 -12.49
CA HIS A 62 9.75 13.48 -13.85
C HIS A 62 11.06 12.88 -14.36
N LEU A 63 12.10 12.86 -13.51
CA LEU A 63 13.39 12.27 -13.85
C LEU A 63 13.27 10.78 -14.20
N PHE A 64 12.54 9.99 -13.40
CA PHE A 64 12.36 8.57 -13.68
C PHE A 64 11.59 8.33 -14.98
N ARG A 65 10.60 9.17 -15.28
CA ARG A 65 9.79 9.05 -16.50
C ARG A 65 10.60 9.21 -17.79
N GLU A 66 11.71 9.96 -17.73
CA GLU A 66 12.58 10.20 -18.88
C GLU A 66 13.52 9.02 -19.19
N SER A 67 13.65 8.05 -18.27
CA SER A 67 14.47 6.86 -18.51
C SER A 67 13.86 5.96 -19.59
N PRO A 68 14.66 5.48 -20.58
CA PRO A 68 14.17 4.62 -21.65
C PRO A 68 13.57 3.29 -21.19
N GLN A 69 14.01 2.76 -20.06
CA GLN A 69 13.57 1.45 -19.55
C GLN A 69 12.48 1.55 -18.49
N PHE A 70 12.10 2.76 -18.10
CA PHE A 70 10.99 2.99 -17.19
C PHE A 70 9.66 2.62 -17.87
N VAL A 71 8.81 1.89 -17.16
CA VAL A 71 7.49 1.45 -17.65
C VAL A 71 6.39 2.22 -16.94
N GLU A 72 6.30 2.04 -15.63
CA GLU A 72 5.30 2.66 -14.76
C GLU A 72 5.86 2.86 -13.35
N GLY A 73 5.26 3.78 -12.61
CA GLY A 73 5.64 4.07 -11.25
C GLY A 73 4.50 4.68 -10.46
N VAL A 74 4.59 4.56 -9.14
CA VAL A 74 3.69 5.18 -8.20
C VAL A 74 4.49 5.94 -7.16
N LEU A 75 4.07 7.18 -6.91
CA LEU A 75 4.49 7.96 -5.77
C LEU A 75 3.51 7.69 -4.63
N LEU A 76 4.07 7.27 -3.51
CA LEU A 76 3.35 6.88 -2.32
C LEU A 76 3.57 7.92 -1.22
N LYS A 77 2.51 8.30 -0.50
CA LYS A 77 2.56 9.22 0.64
C LYS A 77 2.29 8.48 1.94
N CYS A 78 3.18 8.64 2.92
CA CYS A 78 3.03 8.01 4.23
C CYS A 78 1.86 8.63 5.00
N THR A 79 1.07 7.80 5.69
CA THR A 79 -0.06 8.25 6.50
C THR A 79 0.32 8.56 7.96
N ASP A 80 1.56 8.26 8.37
CA ASP A 80 2.02 8.53 9.73
C ASP A 80 2.15 10.04 9.98
N LYS A 81 1.97 10.47 11.24
CA LYS A 81 2.04 11.91 11.62
C LYS A 81 3.44 12.52 11.50
N LYS A 82 4.48 11.71 11.76
CA LYS A 82 5.89 12.13 11.72
C LYS A 82 6.70 11.04 11.00
N PRO A 83 6.48 10.88 9.69
CA PRO A 83 7.07 9.77 8.96
C PRO A 83 8.59 10.01 8.80
N LEU A 84 9.39 8.97 9.03
CA LEU A 84 10.81 9.00 8.67
C LEU A 84 10.98 9.21 7.17
N PHE A 85 10.11 8.56 6.39
CA PHE A 85 10.06 8.68 4.93
C PHE A 85 8.65 9.11 4.49
N PRO A 86 8.34 10.43 4.41
CA PRO A 86 7.04 10.93 4.00
C PRO A 86 6.60 10.45 2.62
N TYR A 87 7.55 10.24 1.71
CA TYR A 87 7.28 9.80 0.35
C TYR A 87 8.10 8.56 -0.01
N LEU A 88 7.52 7.71 -0.86
CA LEU A 88 8.17 6.51 -1.39
C LEU A 88 7.93 6.42 -2.90
N HIS A 89 9.01 6.34 -3.67
CA HIS A 89 8.96 5.93 -5.07
C HIS A 89 8.88 4.42 -5.18
N PHE A 90 7.96 3.92 -5.98
CA PHE A 90 7.93 2.55 -6.43
C PHE A 90 7.78 2.51 -7.95
N CYS A 91 8.88 2.26 -8.64
CA CYS A 91 8.99 2.35 -10.09
C CYS A 91 9.37 0.99 -10.69
N HIS A 92 8.80 0.64 -11.83
CA HIS A 92 9.11 -0.55 -12.59
C HIS A 92 9.92 -0.21 -13.83
N PHE A 93 10.99 -0.96 -14.02
CA PHE A 93 11.83 -0.92 -15.21
C PHE A 93 11.79 -2.29 -15.88
N GLN A 94 11.81 -2.31 -17.21
CA GLN A 94 11.76 -3.53 -18.01
C GLN A 94 12.87 -3.56 -19.06
N SER A 95 13.55 -4.70 -19.16
CA SER A 95 14.66 -4.94 -20.08
C SER A 95 14.98 -6.43 -20.10
N GLN A 96 15.34 -6.99 -21.25
CA GLN A 96 15.84 -8.37 -21.30
C GLN A 96 17.23 -8.49 -20.66
N ASP A 97 18.06 -7.44 -20.76
CA ASP A 97 19.36 -7.37 -20.11
C ASP A 97 19.21 -6.78 -18.70
N HIS A 98 19.37 -7.64 -17.69
CA HIS A 98 19.33 -7.27 -16.27
C HIS A 98 20.48 -6.32 -15.88
N SER A 99 21.70 -6.55 -16.39
CA SER A 99 22.84 -5.68 -16.05
C SER A 99 22.62 -4.27 -16.60
N HIS A 100 22.05 -4.16 -17.80
CA HIS A 100 21.63 -2.88 -18.36
C HIS A 100 20.54 -2.22 -17.51
N ARG A 101 19.53 -3.00 -17.09
CA ARG A 101 18.41 -2.51 -16.26
C ARG A 101 18.85 -1.96 -14.91
N ILE A 102 19.73 -2.71 -14.22
CA ILE A 102 20.28 -2.28 -12.94
C ILE A 102 21.17 -1.04 -13.11
N ARG A 103 21.95 -0.95 -14.20
CA ARG A 103 22.73 0.24 -14.52
C ARG A 103 21.83 1.46 -14.69
N GLU A 104 20.79 1.35 -15.52
CA GLU A 104 19.83 2.43 -15.76
C GLU A 104 19.17 2.92 -14.46
N ILE A 105 18.69 2.01 -13.62
CA ILE A 105 18.14 2.35 -12.31
C ILE A 105 19.17 3.09 -11.45
N ASN A 106 20.41 2.59 -11.39
CA ASN A 106 21.48 3.23 -10.62
C ASN A 106 21.84 4.62 -11.17
N ASP A 107 21.71 4.84 -12.48
CA ASP A 107 21.95 6.13 -13.12
C ASP A 107 20.87 7.13 -12.68
N CYS A 108 19.59 6.73 -12.68
CA CYS A 108 18.51 7.53 -12.09
C CYS A 108 18.77 7.87 -10.61
N ILE A 109 19.17 6.87 -9.81
CA ILE A 109 19.45 7.06 -8.38
C ILE A 109 20.55 8.10 -8.13
N ARG A 110 21.62 8.09 -8.94
CA ARG A 110 22.71 9.07 -8.82
C ARG A 110 22.23 10.50 -9.06
N MET A 111 21.23 10.68 -9.92
CA MET A 111 20.65 12.00 -10.19
C MET A 111 19.72 12.49 -9.08
N CYS A 112 19.12 11.60 -8.28
CA CYS A 112 18.28 11.96 -7.13
C CYS A 112 19.09 12.30 -5.87
N SER A 113 20.33 11.83 -5.78
CA SER A 113 21.12 11.74 -4.54
C SER A 113 21.79 13.06 -4.12
N THR A 114 21.02 14.14 -3.99
CA THR A 114 21.51 15.44 -3.46
C THR A 114 21.38 15.55 -1.94
N ASN A 115 20.50 14.76 -1.30
CA ASN A 115 20.26 14.78 0.13
C ASN A 115 20.70 13.46 0.81
N ASN A 116 21.61 13.56 1.78
CA ASN A 116 22.26 12.44 2.47
C ASN A 116 21.35 11.62 3.42
N THR A 117 20.03 11.72 3.36
CA THR A 117 19.11 11.00 4.28
C THR A 117 18.09 10.11 3.57
N SER A 118 17.87 10.34 2.28
CA SER A 118 16.95 9.52 1.48
C SER A 118 17.64 8.21 1.07
N LEU A 119 16.90 7.11 1.01
CA LEU A 119 17.43 5.79 0.70
C LEU A 119 16.89 5.32 -0.65
N TYR A 120 17.78 5.00 -1.58
CA TYR A 120 17.41 4.52 -2.91
C TYR A 120 18.07 3.17 -3.18
N GLY A 121 17.35 2.31 -3.89
CA GLY A 121 17.90 1.03 -4.33
C GLY A 121 17.18 0.47 -5.55
N SER A 122 17.92 -0.29 -6.34
CA SER A 122 17.38 -1.26 -7.29
C SER A 122 16.98 -2.54 -6.53
N TYR A 123 15.89 -3.17 -6.94
CA TYR A 123 15.35 -4.35 -6.30
C TYR A 123 14.84 -5.35 -7.32
N ASP A 124 15.08 -6.63 -7.05
CA ASP A 124 14.47 -7.73 -7.76
C ASP A 124 13.39 -8.39 -6.89
N GLU A 125 12.25 -8.76 -7.47
CA GLU A 125 11.26 -9.54 -6.76
C GLU A 125 11.72 -10.99 -6.65
N VAL A 126 11.85 -11.47 -5.41
CA VAL A 126 12.30 -12.85 -5.12
C VAL A 126 11.14 -13.78 -4.79
N TYR A 127 10.06 -13.26 -4.22
CA TYR A 127 8.84 -14.02 -3.95
C TYR A 127 7.61 -13.12 -4.09
N SER A 128 6.51 -13.69 -4.55
CA SER A 128 5.20 -13.02 -4.50
C SER A 128 4.05 -13.99 -4.23
N ILE A 129 2.98 -13.43 -3.66
CA ILE A 129 1.67 -14.05 -3.52
C ILE A 129 0.67 -13.12 -4.19
N GLN A 130 -0.04 -13.62 -5.19
CA GLN A 130 -1.20 -12.94 -5.77
C GLN A 130 -2.46 -13.50 -5.10
N LYS A 131 -3.24 -12.64 -4.44
CA LYS A 131 -4.44 -13.06 -3.71
C LYS A 131 -5.71 -12.87 -4.53
N THR A 132 -5.77 -11.84 -5.37
CA THR A 132 -6.93 -11.56 -6.21
C THR A 132 -6.58 -11.83 -7.68
N ALA A 133 -6.93 -13.02 -8.17
CA ALA A 133 -6.69 -13.45 -9.55
C ALA A 133 -7.52 -12.67 -10.61
N THR A 134 -8.46 -11.82 -10.16
CA THR A 134 -9.40 -11.12 -11.05
C THR A 134 -8.88 -9.81 -11.62
N VAL A 135 -7.67 -9.37 -11.28
CA VAL A 135 -7.11 -8.20 -11.95
C VAL A 135 -6.25 -8.66 -13.13
N LEU A 136 -6.90 -8.79 -14.30
CA LEU A 136 -6.23 -8.87 -15.61
C LEU A 136 -5.29 -7.67 -15.85
N GLU A 137 -5.44 -6.60 -15.07
CA GLU A 137 -4.56 -5.45 -15.06
C GLU A 137 -3.48 -5.60 -13.98
N GLN A 138 -2.29 -6.00 -14.42
CA GLN A 138 -1.05 -5.97 -13.62
C GLN A 138 -0.59 -4.54 -13.26
N ARG A 139 -1.38 -3.52 -13.64
CA ARG A 139 -1.08 -2.12 -13.40
C ARG A 139 -1.18 -1.76 -11.93
N LEU A 140 -0.33 -0.81 -11.55
CA LEU A 140 -0.33 -0.20 -10.23
C LEU A 140 -1.70 0.43 -9.90
N PRO A 141 -2.18 0.30 -8.65
CA PRO A 141 -3.40 0.99 -8.22
C PRO A 141 -3.25 2.51 -8.37
N THR A 142 -4.31 3.16 -8.86
CA THR A 142 -4.35 4.61 -9.11
C THR A 142 -5.36 5.35 -8.23
N HIS A 143 -6.21 4.62 -7.50
CA HIS A 143 -7.32 5.21 -6.74
C HIS A 143 -6.92 5.57 -5.29
N ARG A 144 -7.50 6.65 -4.76
CA ARG A 144 -7.17 7.22 -3.44
C ARG A 144 -7.36 6.30 -2.22
N HIS A 145 -8.23 5.29 -2.28
CA HIS A 145 -8.38 4.33 -1.16
C HIS A 145 -7.40 3.16 -1.25
N ALA A 146 -6.67 3.04 -2.36
CA ALA A 146 -5.60 2.07 -2.50
C ALA A 146 -4.37 2.52 -1.71
N GLY A 147 -3.58 1.55 -1.29
CA GLY A 147 -2.41 1.81 -0.48
C GLY A 147 -1.58 0.56 -0.27
N TYR A 148 -0.46 0.79 0.40
CA TYR A 148 0.56 -0.22 0.64
C TYR A 148 0.90 -0.28 2.12
N ILE A 149 1.04 -1.49 2.64
CA ILE A 149 1.85 -1.70 3.83
C ILE A 149 3.25 -2.06 3.34
N VAL A 150 4.22 -1.24 3.73
CA VAL A 150 5.61 -1.39 3.32
C VAL A 150 6.44 -1.71 4.54
N VAL A 151 7.24 -2.79 4.44
CA VAL A 151 8.17 -3.20 5.50
C VAL A 151 9.59 -3.27 4.97
N GLY A 152 10.46 -2.37 5.42
CA GLY A 152 11.88 -2.33 5.06
C GLY A 152 12.77 -2.99 6.12
N PHE A 153 13.67 -3.88 5.71
CA PHE A 153 14.55 -4.62 6.60
C PHE A 153 16.03 -4.29 6.34
N LYS A 154 16.73 -3.85 7.39
CA LYS A 154 18.20 -3.82 7.44
C LYS A 154 18.65 -5.06 8.22
N LEU A 155 19.37 -5.96 7.58
CA LEU A 155 19.95 -7.13 8.26
C LEU A 155 21.22 -6.74 9.02
N LEU A 156 21.44 -7.42 10.14
CA LEU A 156 22.73 -7.45 10.82
C LEU A 156 23.67 -8.39 10.07
N ASP A 157 24.97 -8.13 10.13
CA ASP A 157 25.97 -8.72 9.23
C ASP A 157 26.00 -10.26 9.27
N ASP A 158 25.67 -10.89 10.39
CA ASP A 158 25.65 -12.35 10.52
C ASP A 158 24.37 -13.03 10.01
N ALA A 159 23.26 -12.30 9.85
CA ALA A 159 22.01 -12.85 9.32
C ALA A 159 22.07 -13.09 7.79
N THR A 160 22.98 -12.38 7.10
CA THR A 160 23.15 -12.48 5.63
C THR A 160 23.72 -13.82 5.16
N LYS A 161 24.34 -14.59 6.06
CA LYS A 161 24.89 -15.93 5.77
C LYS A 161 23.83 -17.02 5.73
N GLN A 162 22.59 -16.73 6.13
CA GLN A 162 21.54 -17.73 6.22
C GLN A 162 20.81 -17.86 4.88
N GLN A 163 21.24 -18.78 4.02
CA GLN A 163 20.46 -19.24 2.85
C GLN A 163 19.04 -19.74 3.25
N ASN A 164 18.79 -19.98 4.53
CA ASN A 164 17.49 -20.35 5.09
C ASN A 164 16.54 -19.17 5.33
N LEU A 165 17.03 -17.93 5.31
CA LEU A 165 16.20 -16.77 5.59
C LEU A 165 15.11 -16.63 4.53
N GLU A 166 15.47 -16.66 3.25
CA GLU A 166 14.51 -16.59 2.14
C GLU A 166 13.47 -17.73 2.18
N ARG A 167 13.86 -18.96 2.56
CA ARG A 167 12.92 -20.09 2.70
C ARG A 167 11.84 -19.85 3.75
N THR A 168 12.11 -19.00 4.73
CA THR A 168 11.20 -18.68 5.84
C THR A 168 10.61 -17.28 5.74
N TRP A 169 10.65 -16.65 4.55
CA TRP A 169 10.23 -15.26 4.35
C TRP A 169 8.84 -14.94 4.85
N LEU A 170 7.88 -15.84 4.66
CA LEU A 170 6.53 -15.68 5.17
C LEU A 170 6.49 -15.41 6.68
N SER A 171 7.39 -16.03 7.45
CA SER A 171 7.40 -15.97 8.90
C SER A 171 8.18 -14.77 9.42
N TRP A 172 9.40 -14.55 8.93
CA TRP A 172 10.26 -13.48 9.47
C TRP A 172 9.87 -12.10 8.94
N SER A 173 9.33 -11.99 7.73
CA SER A 173 8.91 -10.69 7.19
C SER A 173 7.55 -10.22 7.73
N GLY A 174 6.78 -11.11 8.36
CA GLY A 174 5.40 -10.84 8.76
C GLY A 174 4.37 -11.01 7.65
N ALA A 175 4.76 -11.46 6.45
CA ALA A 175 3.84 -11.67 5.33
C ALA A 175 2.73 -12.68 5.64
N ARG A 176 2.99 -13.72 6.45
CA ARG A 176 1.98 -14.68 6.91
C ARG A 176 0.90 -14.01 7.74
N GLU A 177 1.30 -13.15 8.68
CA GLU A 177 0.38 -12.41 9.54
C GLU A 177 -0.48 -11.44 8.70
N ILE A 178 0.13 -10.75 7.75
CA ILE A 178 -0.59 -9.88 6.81
C ILE A 178 -1.61 -10.70 6.02
N TYR A 179 -1.18 -11.75 5.34
CA TYR A 179 -2.04 -12.58 4.51
C TYR A 179 -3.26 -13.13 5.27
N LYS A 180 -3.01 -13.60 6.51
CA LYS A 180 -4.03 -14.22 7.37
C LYS A 180 -4.99 -13.21 8.00
N TYR A 181 -4.49 -12.05 8.43
CA TYR A 181 -5.26 -11.12 9.26
C TYR A 181 -5.76 -9.89 8.51
N SER A 182 -5.34 -9.64 7.27
CA SER A 182 -5.94 -8.60 6.43
C SER A 182 -7.41 -8.93 6.13
N PRO A 183 -8.37 -8.10 6.58
CA PRO A 183 -9.78 -8.22 6.24
C PRO A 183 -10.02 -8.21 4.72
N ARG A 184 -11.02 -8.99 4.27
CA ARG A 184 -11.43 -9.02 2.85
C ARG A 184 -11.82 -7.63 2.33
N SER A 185 -12.41 -6.78 3.18
CA SER A 185 -12.80 -5.42 2.82
C SER A 185 -11.65 -4.50 2.44
N TRP A 186 -10.40 -4.85 2.77
CA TRP A 186 -9.22 -4.09 2.37
C TRP A 186 -8.79 -4.40 0.94
N ASN A 187 -9.27 -5.50 0.37
CA ASN A 187 -8.90 -5.99 -0.96
C ASN A 187 -7.37 -6.13 -1.11
N LEU A 188 -6.76 -7.00 -0.30
CA LEU A 188 -5.35 -7.38 -0.44
C LEU A 188 -5.14 -8.03 -1.81
N ARG A 189 -4.37 -7.40 -2.70
CA ARG A 189 -4.14 -7.83 -4.07
C ARG A 189 -2.88 -8.68 -4.21
N ARG A 190 -1.77 -8.20 -3.64
CA ARG A 190 -0.44 -8.80 -3.81
C ARG A 190 0.41 -8.61 -2.56
N ILE A 191 1.24 -9.60 -2.27
CA ILE A 191 2.36 -9.50 -1.32
C ILE A 191 3.62 -9.83 -2.10
N SER A 192 4.60 -8.93 -2.10
CA SER A 192 5.87 -9.09 -2.81
C SER A 192 7.05 -8.90 -1.87
N LEU A 193 8.00 -9.83 -1.89
CA LEU A 193 9.29 -9.66 -1.25
C LEU A 193 10.31 -9.24 -2.29
N LEU A 194 10.85 -8.03 -2.10
CA LEU A 194 11.85 -7.42 -2.96
C LEU A 194 13.22 -7.50 -2.28
N ARG A 195 14.28 -7.76 -3.05
CA ARG A 195 15.66 -7.88 -2.57
C ARG A 195 16.58 -6.93 -3.33
N HIS A 196 17.42 -6.19 -2.61
CA HIS A 196 18.47 -5.37 -3.21
C HIS A 196 19.63 -6.27 -3.70
N PRO A 197 20.01 -6.22 -4.98
CA PRO A 197 21.15 -6.95 -5.50
C PRO A 197 22.43 -6.19 -5.11
N THR A 198 23.39 -6.91 -4.52
CA THR A 198 24.71 -6.43 -4.06
C THR A 198 24.76 -5.78 -2.67
N MET A 199 25.85 -6.07 -1.96
CA MET A 199 26.14 -5.58 -0.61
C MET A 199 27.48 -4.85 -0.61
N SER A 200 27.47 -3.53 -0.49
CA SER A 200 28.65 -2.80 -0.01
C SER A 200 28.55 -2.67 1.51
N ARG A 201 29.59 -3.12 2.22
CA ARG A 201 29.54 -3.33 3.68
C ARG A 201 29.58 -2.04 4.51
N ASN A 202 29.99 -0.90 3.94
CA ASN A 202 30.35 0.30 4.71
C ASN A 202 29.58 1.57 4.34
N ASP A 203 28.41 1.46 3.71
CA ASP A 203 27.60 2.64 3.39
C ASP A 203 26.53 2.90 4.48
N PRO A 204 26.63 4.00 5.27
CA PRO A 204 25.59 4.38 6.23
C PRO A 204 24.24 4.71 5.57
N MET A 205 24.24 5.05 4.27
CA MET A 205 23.04 5.31 3.46
C MET A 205 22.58 4.09 2.67
N ARG A 206 22.99 2.90 3.11
CA ARG A 206 22.53 1.66 2.51
C ARG A 206 21.00 1.55 2.50
N PRO A 207 20.41 1.20 1.34
CA PRO A 207 18.98 0.94 1.26
C PRO A 207 18.61 -0.28 2.11
N PHE A 208 17.30 -0.51 2.27
CA PHE A 208 16.83 -1.74 2.90
C PHE A 208 17.23 -2.95 2.05
N ILE A 209 17.74 -4.00 2.67
CA ILE A 209 18.18 -5.21 1.93
C ILE A 209 16.97 -5.96 1.38
N TYR A 210 15.93 -6.06 2.21
CA TYR A 210 14.64 -6.60 1.80
C TYR A 210 13.56 -5.56 2.02
N VAL A 211 12.60 -5.52 1.10
CA VAL A 211 11.38 -4.73 1.26
C VAL A 211 10.17 -5.63 0.98
N LEU A 212 9.27 -5.72 1.94
CA LEU A 212 7.97 -6.36 1.75
C LEU A 212 6.96 -5.31 1.30
N MET A 213 6.42 -5.47 0.10
CA MET A 213 5.38 -4.62 -0.48
C MET A 213 4.05 -5.37 -0.43
N CYS A 214 3.10 -4.88 0.36
CA CYS A 214 1.76 -5.45 0.44
C CYS A 214 0.75 -4.47 -0.18
N GLU A 215 0.18 -4.82 -1.31
CA GLU A 215 -0.70 -3.98 -2.10
C GLU A 215 -2.18 -4.21 -1.76
N TYR A 216 -2.92 -3.13 -1.57
CA TYR A 216 -4.35 -3.16 -1.26
C TYR A 216 -5.14 -2.20 -2.14
N GLY A 217 -6.33 -2.62 -2.57
CA GLY A 217 -7.24 -1.77 -3.34
C GLY A 217 -8.06 -0.79 -2.50
N SER A 218 -8.29 -1.07 -1.20
CA SER A 218 -9.22 -0.29 -0.37
C SER A 218 -8.78 -0.14 1.10
N ILE A 219 -7.49 -0.30 1.41
CA ILE A 219 -7.00 -0.24 2.79
C ILE A 219 -7.20 1.14 3.45
N LEU A 220 -7.26 2.21 2.67
CA LEU A 220 -7.45 3.58 3.14
C LEU A 220 -8.89 4.10 3.02
N HIS A 221 -9.85 3.22 2.75
CA HIS A 221 -11.25 3.57 2.92
C HIS A 221 -11.49 3.95 4.40
N PRO A 222 -12.26 5.01 4.73
CA PRO A 222 -12.43 5.48 6.11
C PRO A 222 -12.86 4.40 7.13
N SER A 223 -13.62 3.39 6.70
CA SER A 223 -14.00 2.26 7.54
C SER A 223 -12.87 1.29 7.88
N ASN A 224 -11.78 1.32 7.10
CA ASN A 224 -10.67 0.37 7.15
C ASN A 224 -9.43 0.99 7.80
N THR A 225 -9.20 2.29 7.60
CA THR A 225 -7.94 2.98 7.95
C THR A 225 -7.51 2.79 9.41
N ILE A 226 -8.43 2.85 10.37
CA ILE A 226 -8.10 2.67 11.80
C ILE A 226 -7.53 1.27 12.06
N GLN A 227 -8.17 0.24 11.51
CA GLN A 227 -7.72 -1.14 11.67
C GLN A 227 -6.41 -1.41 10.91
N ALA A 228 -6.21 -0.75 9.77
CA ALA A 228 -4.95 -0.82 9.03
C ALA A 228 -3.79 -0.22 9.83
N MET A 229 -3.99 0.94 10.46
CA MET A 229 -3.00 1.55 11.35
C MET A 229 -2.69 0.65 12.56
N ASP A 230 -3.71 0.05 13.20
CA ASP A 230 -3.51 -0.93 14.27
C ASP A 230 -2.65 -2.12 13.82
N MET A 231 -2.89 -2.62 12.60
CA MET A 231 -2.06 -3.71 12.06
C MET A 231 -0.60 -3.28 11.87
N CYS A 232 -0.33 -2.07 11.41
CA CYS A 232 1.03 -1.54 11.32
C CYS A 232 1.70 -1.47 12.70
N GLU A 233 1.01 -1.02 13.75
CA GLU A 233 1.58 -1.00 15.11
C GLU A 233 1.90 -2.41 15.61
N ARG A 234 1.00 -3.38 15.40
CA ARG A 234 1.24 -4.78 15.79
C ARG A 234 2.44 -5.38 15.04
N LEU A 235 2.62 -5.02 13.77
CA LEU A 235 3.79 -5.44 12.99
C LEU A 235 5.08 -4.80 13.52
N ARG A 236 5.06 -3.53 13.95
CA ARG A 236 6.24 -2.82 14.51
C ARG A 236 6.76 -3.46 15.79
N VAL A 237 5.87 -4.00 16.62
CA VAL A 237 6.25 -4.72 17.84
C VAL A 237 6.95 -6.05 17.53
N ARG A 238 6.66 -6.68 16.38
CA ARG A 238 7.22 -7.98 15.99
C ARG A 238 8.50 -7.85 15.16
N ASN A 239 8.48 -6.95 14.19
CA ASN A 239 9.50 -6.87 13.16
C ASN A 239 10.48 -5.74 13.48
N CYS A 240 11.77 -6.03 13.39
CA CYS A 240 12.84 -5.04 13.58
C CYS A 240 13.09 -4.17 12.32
N GLY A 241 12.02 -3.74 11.64
CA GLY A 241 12.08 -3.03 10.35
C GLY A 241 11.35 -1.69 10.35
N HIS A 242 11.56 -0.92 9.28
CA HIS A 242 10.72 0.24 8.96
C HIS A 242 9.35 -0.25 8.53
N ILE A 243 8.29 0.13 9.22
CA ILE A 243 6.91 -0.24 8.86
C ILE A 243 6.09 1.03 8.75
N ALA A 244 5.44 1.22 7.61
CA ALA A 244 4.55 2.33 7.39
C ALA A 244 3.41 1.94 6.43
N LEU A 245 2.29 2.65 6.61
CA LEU A 245 1.14 2.61 5.73
C LEU A 245 1.26 3.78 4.76
N TYR A 246 1.18 3.48 3.48
CA TYR A 246 1.33 4.44 2.40
C TYR A 246 0.06 4.50 1.55
N GLN A 247 -0.35 5.72 1.20
CA GLN A 247 -1.40 6.02 0.26
C GLN A 247 -0.83 6.19 -1.14
N VAL A 248 -1.57 5.73 -2.16
CA VAL A 248 -1.28 6.12 -3.55
C VAL A 248 -1.53 7.62 -3.70
N HIS A 249 -0.47 8.38 -3.99
CA HIS A 249 -0.55 9.81 -4.24
C HIS A 249 -0.71 10.10 -5.73
N THR A 250 0.23 9.60 -6.55
CA THR A 250 0.22 9.78 -8.00
C THR A 250 0.78 8.53 -8.68
N ALA A 251 0.10 8.03 -9.71
CA ALA A 251 0.65 7.03 -10.63
C ALA A 251 1.12 7.71 -11.92
N TYR A 252 2.18 7.19 -12.54
CA TYR A 252 2.77 7.77 -13.74
C TYR A 252 3.44 6.70 -14.62
N ASN A 253 3.36 6.89 -15.93
CA ASN A 253 3.85 5.95 -16.93
C ASN A 253 4.86 6.61 -17.87
N SER A 254 5.62 5.80 -18.59
CA SER A 254 6.55 6.25 -19.61
C SER A 254 5.86 7.12 -20.67
N SER A 255 6.48 8.25 -21.01
CA SER A 255 6.02 9.16 -22.08
C SER A 255 6.03 8.50 -23.47
N ASN A 256 6.79 7.41 -23.64
CA ASN A 256 6.85 6.63 -24.88
C ASN A 256 5.62 5.74 -25.11
N THR A 257 4.66 5.70 -24.18
CA THR A 257 3.39 5.00 -24.37
C THR A 257 2.51 5.80 -25.34
N THR A 258 2.72 5.59 -26.63
CA THR A 258 1.89 6.16 -27.68
C THR A 258 0.44 5.67 -27.51
N ALA A 259 -0.44 6.59 -27.11
CA ALA A 259 -1.84 6.71 -27.50
C ALA A 259 -2.59 5.43 -27.96
N THR A 260 -2.81 4.46 -27.06
CA THR A 260 -3.74 3.33 -27.35
C THR A 260 -4.79 3.06 -26.27
N ASN A 261 -4.87 3.87 -25.20
CA ASN A 261 -5.90 3.67 -24.16
C ASN A 261 -6.74 4.92 -23.81
N ILE A 262 -6.75 5.95 -24.65
CA ILE A 262 -7.72 7.06 -24.53
C ILE A 262 -8.84 6.82 -25.55
N LEU A 263 -9.70 5.84 -25.27
CA LEU A 263 -11.02 5.66 -25.92
C LEU A 263 -11.83 4.60 -25.15
N SER A 264 -12.01 4.81 -23.85
CA SER A 264 -13.02 4.06 -23.09
C SER A 264 -13.61 4.91 -21.98
N GLU A 265 -13.94 6.18 -22.28
CA GLU A 265 -14.89 6.96 -21.49
C GLU A 265 -15.31 8.18 -22.32
N SER A 266 -16.27 7.97 -23.23
CA SER A 266 -17.19 8.99 -23.77
C SER A 266 -18.03 8.38 -24.91
N THR A 267 -19.12 7.69 -24.57
CA THR A 267 -20.22 7.46 -25.52
C THR A 267 -21.54 7.80 -24.85
N SER A 268 -21.97 9.05 -25.00
CA SER A 268 -23.40 9.33 -25.19
C SER A 268 -23.58 10.56 -26.10
N ALA A 269 -24.25 10.30 -27.21
CA ALA A 269 -24.95 11.22 -28.11
C ALA A 269 -24.15 12.25 -28.92
N LEU A 270 -23.84 11.88 -30.17
CA LEU A 270 -23.96 12.79 -31.32
C LEU A 270 -24.63 12.05 -32.48
N SER A 271 -25.83 12.52 -32.84
CA SER A 271 -26.41 12.29 -34.17
C SER A 271 -26.71 13.65 -34.80
N SER A 272 -25.91 13.96 -35.83
CA SER A 272 -26.23 14.69 -37.07
C SER A 272 -27.04 15.99 -37.00
N SER A 273 -26.45 17.11 -37.45
CA SER A 273 -26.46 17.50 -38.88
C SER A 273 -25.86 18.90 -39.10
N SER A 274 -25.22 19.04 -40.25
CA SER A 274 -24.45 20.17 -40.76
C SER A 274 -25.30 21.14 -41.59
N SER A 275 -25.04 22.45 -41.52
CA SER A 275 -24.81 23.30 -42.73
C SER A 275 -24.55 24.79 -42.41
N SER A 276 -23.40 25.27 -42.91
CA SER A 276 -23.11 26.58 -43.56
C SER A 276 -23.41 27.94 -42.88
N SER A 277 -22.37 28.78 -42.85
CA SER A 277 -22.36 30.25 -42.62
C SER A 277 -22.17 31.03 -43.95
N PRO A 278 -22.07 32.38 -44.01
CA PRO A 278 -22.88 33.54 -43.51
C PRO A 278 -23.12 34.55 -44.70
N PRO A 279 -23.25 35.92 -44.61
CA PRO A 279 -23.42 36.89 -43.50
C PRO A 279 -24.46 38.05 -43.72
N ARG A 280 -24.60 38.91 -42.68
CA ARG A 280 -24.64 40.42 -42.71
C ARG A 280 -25.90 41.16 -42.17
N ARG A 281 -25.61 42.14 -41.29
CA ARG A 281 -26.24 43.47 -41.02
C ARG A 281 -27.37 43.67 -39.97
N THR A 282 -27.00 44.43 -38.92
CA THR A 282 -27.65 45.62 -38.28
C THR A 282 -29.14 45.58 -37.87
N THR A 283 -29.45 45.78 -36.57
CA THR A 283 -29.98 47.02 -35.94
C THR A 283 -30.53 46.72 -34.52
N ALA A 284 -30.81 47.80 -33.77
CA ALA A 284 -31.03 47.90 -32.33
C ALA A 284 -32.45 47.56 -31.81
N ALA A 285 -32.64 47.81 -30.50
CA ALA A 285 -33.84 47.83 -29.64
C ALA A 285 -34.12 46.51 -28.88
N ARG A 286 -34.10 46.43 -27.54
CA ARG A 286 -34.74 47.16 -26.42
C ARG A 286 -36.07 46.51 -25.98
N LEU A 287 -36.06 46.03 -24.72
CA LEU A 287 -37.13 45.91 -23.71
C LEU A 287 -38.08 44.69 -23.63
N THR A 288 -38.36 44.38 -22.34
CA THR A 288 -39.57 43.84 -21.68
C THR A 288 -39.83 42.33 -21.63
N SER A 289 -39.54 41.77 -20.45
CA SER A 289 -40.45 41.03 -19.55
C SER A 289 -41.67 40.32 -20.13
N THR A 290 -41.81 39.02 -19.82
CA THR A 290 -43.06 38.48 -19.26
C THR A 290 -42.82 37.13 -18.59
N SER A 291 -43.38 37.04 -17.40
CA SER A 291 -43.63 35.87 -16.57
C SER A 291 -44.58 34.87 -17.24
N SER A 292 -44.34 33.57 -17.06
CA SER A 292 -45.44 32.61 -16.92
C SER A 292 -45.06 31.44 -16.03
N THR A 293 -45.81 31.36 -14.95
CA THR A 293 -46.04 30.25 -14.03
C THR A 293 -46.64 29.04 -14.76
N THR A 294 -46.16 27.83 -14.46
CA THR A 294 -47.05 26.66 -14.46
C THR A 294 -46.58 25.65 -13.43
N SER A 295 -47.41 25.51 -12.40
CA SER A 295 -47.35 24.53 -11.34
C SER A 295 -47.70 23.14 -11.89
N GLN A 296 -46.93 22.11 -11.53
CA GLN A 296 -47.47 20.77 -11.35
C GLN A 296 -46.84 20.08 -10.15
N THR A 297 -47.71 19.87 -9.17
CA THR A 297 -47.60 19.06 -7.98
C THR A 297 -47.68 17.57 -8.34
N SER A 298 -46.80 16.73 -7.80
CA SER A 298 -47.21 15.38 -7.40
C SER A 298 -46.42 14.90 -6.20
N SER A 299 -47.18 14.35 -5.27
CA SER A 299 -46.88 14.02 -3.89
C SER A 299 -46.31 12.60 -3.73
N MET A 300 -45.39 12.47 -2.77
CA MET A 300 -45.24 11.37 -1.81
C MET A 300 -45.19 9.91 -2.30
N LYS A 301 -44.12 9.20 -1.92
CA LYS A 301 -44.20 8.10 -0.94
C LYS A 301 -42.82 7.73 -0.39
N ARG A 302 -42.66 7.92 0.93
CA ARG A 302 -41.56 7.37 1.74
C ARG A 302 -41.84 5.89 1.99
N ASN A 303 -40.84 5.03 1.79
CA ASN A 303 -40.94 3.63 2.20
C ASN A 303 -40.84 3.52 3.73
N PRO A 304 -41.73 2.76 4.39
CA PRO A 304 -41.70 2.55 5.84
C PRO A 304 -40.65 1.50 6.23
N MET A 305 -40.02 1.73 7.39
CA MET A 305 -39.20 0.75 8.10
C MET A 305 -40.08 -0.40 8.60
N MET A 306 -39.76 -1.63 8.20
CA MET A 306 -40.35 -2.83 8.78
C MET A 306 -39.56 -3.24 10.02
N ARG A 307 -40.27 -3.23 11.15
CA ARG A 307 -39.90 -3.73 12.46
C ARG A 307 -40.59 -5.09 12.64
N GLY A 308 -39.84 -6.12 12.99
CA GLY A 308 -40.35 -7.45 13.34
C GLY A 308 -39.20 -8.47 13.22
N LEU A 309 -39.03 -9.48 14.06
CA LEU A 309 -39.79 -9.97 15.20
C LEU A 309 -38.77 -10.66 16.13
N SER A 310 -39.03 -10.54 17.43
CA SER A 310 -38.32 -11.27 18.49
C SER A 310 -38.55 -12.77 18.30
N GLN A 311 -37.51 -13.59 18.45
CA GLN A 311 -37.66 -15.02 18.69
C GLN A 311 -37.05 -15.33 20.05
N ASP A 312 -37.97 -15.60 20.99
CA ASP A 312 -37.67 -16.12 22.32
C ASP A 312 -37.03 -17.52 22.17
N VAL A 313 -35.96 -17.78 22.91
CA VAL A 313 -35.49 -19.13 23.20
C VAL A 313 -35.32 -19.26 24.71
N GLU A 314 -36.06 -20.22 25.22
CA GLU A 314 -36.27 -20.57 26.62
C GLU A 314 -34.98 -20.85 27.38
N THR A 315 -34.98 -20.42 28.64
CA THR A 315 -33.95 -20.68 29.63
C THR A 315 -33.95 -22.14 30.07
N HIS A 316 -32.83 -22.83 29.86
CA HIS A 316 -32.45 -23.97 30.68
C HIS A 316 -31.44 -23.52 31.73
N SER A 317 -31.96 -23.33 32.94
CA SER A 317 -31.19 -23.34 34.18
C SER A 317 -30.62 -24.74 34.42
N ILE A 318 -29.32 -24.85 34.70
CA ILE A 318 -28.71 -25.72 35.73
C ILE A 318 -27.18 -25.50 35.73
N ASN A 319 -26.71 -24.95 36.85
CA ASN A 319 -25.45 -25.22 37.57
C ASN A 319 -24.11 -25.19 36.81
N THR A 320 -23.30 -24.17 37.08
CA THR A 320 -22.07 -24.26 37.93
C THR A 320 -21.21 -23.00 37.78
N VAL A 321 -21.37 -22.05 38.70
CA VAL A 321 -20.61 -20.78 38.74
C VAL A 321 -19.17 -21.00 39.26
N ASP A 322 -18.84 -22.20 39.76
CA ASP A 322 -17.53 -22.51 40.32
C ASP A 322 -16.46 -22.91 39.28
N ALA A 323 -16.86 -23.34 38.08
CA ALA A 323 -15.91 -23.73 37.03
C ALA A 323 -15.20 -22.55 36.36
N ARG A 324 -15.78 -21.33 36.44
CA ARG A 324 -15.20 -20.12 35.82
C ARG A 324 -14.20 -19.37 36.70
N ARG A 325 -14.18 -19.60 38.02
CA ARG A 325 -13.27 -18.93 38.96
C ARG A 325 -11.89 -19.60 39.07
N ASN A 326 -11.79 -20.90 38.81
CA ASN A 326 -10.52 -21.64 38.94
C ASN A 326 -9.56 -21.51 37.75
N ARG A 327 -10.02 -21.02 36.59
CA ARG A 327 -9.14 -20.81 35.41
C ARG A 327 -8.38 -19.48 35.41
N LEU A 328 -8.75 -18.53 36.27
CA LEU A 328 -8.12 -17.21 36.36
C LEU A 328 -6.98 -17.13 37.38
N ARG A 329 -6.78 -18.14 38.24
CA ARG A 329 -5.73 -18.15 39.28
C ARG A 329 -4.48 -18.97 38.94
N LEU A 330 -4.42 -19.65 37.80
CA LEU A 330 -3.27 -20.49 37.43
C LEU A 330 -2.23 -19.78 36.54
N ARG A 331 -2.50 -18.54 36.11
CA ARG A 331 -1.64 -17.79 35.16
C ARG A 331 -0.82 -16.66 35.79
N GLU A 332 -0.68 -16.63 37.12
CA GLU A 332 0.15 -15.63 37.82
C GLU A 332 1.43 -16.21 38.44
N LYS A 333 1.67 -17.52 38.38
CA LYS A 333 2.83 -18.17 39.04
C LYS A 333 3.96 -18.61 38.11
N SER A 334 3.91 -18.29 36.82
CA SER A 334 4.88 -18.79 35.83
C SER A 334 5.91 -17.76 35.36
N PHE A 335 6.12 -16.65 36.09
CA PHE A 335 7.14 -15.63 35.78
C PHE A 335 7.99 -15.19 36.99
N GLN A 336 8.17 -16.06 37.98
CA GLN A 336 9.20 -15.85 39.01
C GLN A 336 10.43 -16.68 38.66
N TYR A 337 11.47 -16.00 38.16
CA TYR A 337 12.83 -16.54 38.17
C TYR A 337 13.40 -16.44 39.59
N PRO A 338 14.23 -17.39 40.04
CA PRO A 338 14.93 -17.27 41.32
C PRO A 338 15.90 -16.08 41.31
N ASP A 339 15.87 -15.26 42.36
CA ASP A 339 16.63 -14.01 42.52
C ASP A 339 18.14 -14.18 42.80
N ASP A 340 18.73 -15.34 42.53
CA ASP A 340 20.08 -15.66 43.04
C ASP A 340 21.25 -15.34 42.08
N HIS A 341 21.07 -14.50 41.04
CA HIS A 341 22.16 -14.18 40.08
C HIS A 341 22.45 -12.69 39.89
N TYR A 342 22.31 -11.88 40.93
CA TYR A 342 22.91 -10.54 40.98
C TYR A 342 24.17 -10.54 41.85
N HIS A 343 25.31 -10.85 41.24
CA HIS A 343 26.62 -10.47 41.77
C HIS A 343 27.27 -9.40 40.89
N THR A 344 27.11 -8.17 41.35
CA THR A 344 28.14 -7.14 41.55
C THR A 344 29.22 -7.00 40.47
N TYR A 345 29.07 -5.99 39.62
CA TYR A 345 30.22 -5.31 39.01
C TYR A 345 30.76 -4.28 39.99
N HIS A 346 31.96 -4.52 40.52
CA HIS A 346 32.76 -3.48 41.18
C HIS A 346 33.62 -2.76 40.14
N TYR A 347 33.79 -1.46 40.40
CA TYR A 347 34.57 -0.45 39.69
C TYR A 347 35.98 -0.85 39.27
#